data_AF-A0A485A1K8-F1
#
_entry.id   AF-A0A485A1K8-F1
#
_cell.length_a   1.000
_cell.length_b   1.000
_cell.length_c   1.000
_cell.angle_alpha   90.00
_cell.angle_beta   90.00
_cell.angle_gamma   90.00
#
_symmetry.space_group_name_H-M   'P 1'
#
loop_
_entity.id
_entity.type
_entity.pdbx_description
1 polymer ?
#
loop_
_entity_poly.entity_id
_entity_poly.type
_entity_poly.pdbx_seq_one_letter_code
_entity_poly.pdbx_strand_id
1 'polypeptide(L)'
;MAMTPSFAKEGDKHYALTLGDSVANIYQTQLALPRAEMNQNASIGFRCNGRNGWQPWVEILTSINTTVDANGFIKKASPIVQLKGDGSCHLNDGSQGVTTERLSEGVYRLSGLVMGFYSDGAWDISVPKDDNDLSPIWVDSVVEATGDIIVKTYHRTYPDAPVFARNNLDGYKDGDPIDIPVGRWVDLRVQVYRDDIEELPVDEIIDVTE
;
A
#
# COMPACT_ATOMS: atom_id res chain seq x y z
N MET A 1 3.85 14.37 -43.59
CA MET A 1 3.58 15.10 -42.33
C MET A 1 4.68 14.70 -41.37
N ALA A 2 5.56 15.63 -40.99
CA ALA A 2 6.65 15.31 -40.06
C ALA A 2 6.10 15.37 -38.63
N MET A 3 6.20 14.28 -37.88
CA MET A 3 5.92 14.28 -36.45
C MET A 3 7.16 14.80 -35.72
N THR A 4 6.98 15.79 -34.86
CA THR A 4 8.09 16.33 -34.05
C THR A 4 7.93 15.85 -32.62
N PRO A 5 8.80 14.96 -32.11
CA PRO A 5 8.76 14.58 -30.71
C PRO A 5 9.19 15.75 -29.82
N SER A 6 8.58 15.86 -28.65
CA SER A 6 9.04 16.77 -27.59
C SER A 6 9.14 16.06 -26.25
N PHE A 7 10.08 16.50 -25.42
CA PHE A 7 10.28 16.02 -24.06
C PHE A 7 10.01 17.15 -23.09
N ALA A 8 9.18 16.89 -22.08
CA ALA A 8 8.85 17.85 -21.05
C ALA A 8 8.78 17.17 -19.68
N LYS A 9 8.81 17.97 -18.61
CA LYS A 9 8.37 17.51 -17.30
C LYS A 9 6.83 17.53 -17.29
N GLU A 10 6.24 16.48 -16.75
CA GLU A 10 4.81 16.41 -16.45
C GLU A 10 4.65 16.35 -14.94
N GLY A 11 4.25 17.48 -14.36
CA GLY A 11 4.33 17.69 -12.91
C GLY A 11 5.74 17.48 -12.35
N ASP A 12 5.82 17.14 -11.07
CA ASP A 12 7.10 16.92 -10.37
C ASP A 12 7.63 15.49 -10.51
N LYS A 13 6.79 14.57 -11.01
CA LYS A 13 7.01 13.13 -10.92
C LYS A 13 7.43 12.50 -12.26
N HIS A 14 6.97 12.99 -13.41
CA HIS A 14 7.15 12.27 -14.67
C HIS A 14 7.93 13.07 -15.72
N TYR A 15 8.65 12.34 -16.58
CA TYR A 15 9.04 12.84 -17.89
C TYR A 15 7.99 12.43 -18.91
N ALA A 16 7.53 13.38 -19.72
CA ALA A 16 6.63 13.11 -20.80
C ALA A 16 7.33 13.17 -22.16
N LEU A 17 7.05 12.16 -22.98
CA LEU A 17 7.31 12.18 -24.42
C LEU A 17 5.98 12.48 -25.13
N THR A 18 5.92 13.59 -25.85
CA THR A 18 4.77 13.96 -26.68
C THR A 18 5.08 13.73 -28.15
N LEU A 19 4.19 13.04 -28.85
CA LEU A 19 4.25 12.77 -30.28
C LEU A 19 2.97 13.30 -30.94
N GLY A 20 3.09 14.13 -31.98
CA GLY A 20 1.90 14.59 -32.71
C GLY A 20 2.20 15.63 -33.77
N ASP A 21 1.13 16.05 -34.45
CA ASP A 21 1.18 17.09 -35.47
C ASP A 21 1.31 18.48 -34.82
N SER A 22 2.35 19.22 -35.21
CA SER A 22 2.64 20.56 -34.68
C SER A 22 1.68 21.63 -35.19
N VAL A 23 0.91 21.34 -36.26
CA VAL A 23 0.16 22.38 -36.98
C VAL A 23 -1.17 22.73 -36.30
N ALA A 24 -1.77 21.81 -35.54
CA ALA A 24 -3.12 22.01 -35.01
C ALA A 24 -3.27 21.82 -33.49
N ASN A 25 -2.22 21.43 -32.75
CA ASN A 25 -2.28 21.11 -31.31
C ASN A 25 -3.44 20.15 -30.93
N ILE A 26 -3.87 19.33 -31.88
CA ILE A 26 -4.89 18.29 -31.75
C ILE A 26 -4.26 17.00 -32.27
N TYR A 27 -4.67 15.85 -31.74
CA TYR A 27 -4.10 14.52 -32.07
C TYR A 27 -2.66 14.26 -31.61
N GLN A 28 -2.25 14.90 -30.51
CA GLN A 28 -1.02 14.53 -29.81
C GLN A 28 -1.25 13.31 -28.92
N THR A 29 -0.23 12.47 -28.78
CA THR A 29 -0.16 11.39 -27.79
C THR A 29 0.99 11.69 -26.85
N GLN A 30 0.75 11.55 -25.55
CA GLN A 30 1.75 11.73 -24.52
C GLN A 30 1.96 10.41 -23.79
N LEU A 31 3.21 10.01 -23.60
CA LEU A 31 3.63 8.91 -22.74
C LEU A 31 4.38 9.50 -21.55
N ALA A 32 3.91 9.23 -20.34
CA ALA A 32 4.56 9.60 -19.09
C ALA A 32 5.41 8.43 -18.57
N LEU A 33 6.67 8.71 -18.30
CA LEU A 33 7.62 7.79 -17.69
C LEU A 33 8.06 8.33 -16.32
N PRO A 34 8.14 7.48 -15.30
CA PRO A 34 8.57 7.89 -13.97
C PRO A 34 10.05 8.28 -13.96
N ARG A 35 10.40 9.27 -13.14
CA ARG A 35 11.79 9.69 -12.93
C ARG A 35 12.52 8.69 -12.02
N ALA A 36 13.79 8.40 -12.33
CA ALA A 36 14.60 7.34 -11.71
C ALA A 36 14.74 7.36 -10.18
N GLU A 37 14.44 8.49 -9.52
CA GLU A 37 14.43 8.59 -8.05
C GLU A 37 13.18 7.96 -7.41
N MET A 38 12.17 7.59 -8.20
CA MET A 38 10.93 6.99 -7.73
C MET A 38 10.90 5.48 -7.97
N ASN A 39 11.69 4.73 -7.19
CA ASN A 39 11.59 3.26 -7.14
C ASN A 39 10.21 2.74 -6.65
N GLN A 40 9.27 3.63 -6.31
CA GLN A 40 8.09 3.29 -5.49
C GLN A 40 6.76 3.84 -6.06
N ASN A 41 6.81 4.64 -7.14
CA ASN A 41 5.63 5.30 -7.74
C ASN A 41 5.70 5.32 -9.29
N ALA A 42 6.17 4.22 -9.87
CA ALA A 42 6.37 4.10 -11.30
C ALA A 42 5.05 3.84 -12.06
N SER A 43 4.05 4.72 -11.91
CA SER A 43 2.90 4.70 -12.81
C SER A 43 3.37 5.13 -14.21
N ILE A 44 3.21 4.23 -15.17
CA ILE A 44 3.42 4.54 -16.58
C ILE A 44 2.02 4.80 -17.13
N GLY A 45 1.85 5.90 -17.85
CA GLY A 45 0.56 6.24 -18.40
C GLY A 45 0.68 6.85 -19.78
N PHE A 46 -0.38 6.78 -20.54
CA PHE A 46 -0.50 7.53 -21.78
C PHE A 46 -1.84 8.27 -21.83
N ARG A 47 -1.86 9.37 -22.56
CA ARG A 47 -3.10 10.09 -22.90
C ARG A 47 -3.00 10.65 -24.30
N CYS A 48 -4.14 10.99 -24.88
CA CYS A 48 -4.21 11.67 -26.16
C CYS A 48 -4.88 13.03 -26.01
N ASN A 49 -4.52 13.96 -26.89
CA ASN A 49 -5.15 15.24 -27.04
C ASN A 49 -6.21 15.13 -28.14
N GLY A 50 -7.47 15.10 -27.72
CA GLY A 50 -8.62 14.99 -28.61
C GLY A 50 -9.15 16.35 -29.04
N ARG A 51 -10.32 16.36 -29.69
CA ARG A 51 -10.98 17.60 -30.15
C ARG A 51 -11.34 18.56 -29.00
N ASN A 52 -11.50 18.02 -27.79
CA ASN A 52 -11.88 18.75 -26.58
C ASN A 52 -10.73 18.83 -25.57
N GLY A 53 -9.47 18.74 -26.03
CA GLY A 53 -8.29 18.78 -25.18
C GLY A 53 -7.80 17.41 -24.72
N TRP A 54 -6.86 17.44 -23.77
CA TRP A 54 -6.25 16.24 -23.18
C TRP A 54 -7.30 15.36 -22.53
N GLN A 55 -7.32 14.09 -22.95
CA GLN A 55 -8.11 13.06 -22.29
C GLN A 55 -7.46 12.69 -20.95
N PRO A 56 -8.24 12.11 -20.01
CA PRO A 56 -7.70 11.54 -18.79
C PRO A 56 -6.57 10.56 -19.06
N TRP A 57 -5.65 10.43 -18.11
CA TRP A 57 -4.57 9.47 -18.18
C TRP A 57 -5.11 8.04 -18.19
N VAL A 58 -4.59 7.22 -19.09
CA VAL A 58 -4.72 5.77 -19.05
C VAL A 58 -3.48 5.21 -18.38
N GLU A 59 -3.64 4.61 -17.21
CA GLU A 59 -2.55 3.97 -16.48
C GLU A 59 -2.28 2.56 -17.03
N ILE A 60 -0.99 2.23 -17.18
CA ILE A 60 -0.53 0.89 -17.56
C ILE A 60 -0.39 0.05 -16.30
N LEU A 61 -1.05 -1.11 -16.30
CA LEU A 61 -0.91 -2.11 -15.24
C LEU A 61 0.43 -2.84 -15.42
N THR A 62 1.20 -2.89 -14.34
CA THR A 62 2.51 -3.54 -14.26
C THR A 62 2.58 -4.40 -13.00
N SER A 63 3.63 -5.23 -12.88
CA SER A 63 3.88 -5.99 -11.65
C SER A 63 4.18 -5.11 -10.42
N ILE A 64 4.38 -3.79 -10.62
CA ILE A 64 4.68 -2.83 -9.54
C ILE A 64 3.40 -2.32 -8.89
N ASN A 65 2.34 -2.04 -9.68
CA ASN A 65 1.07 -1.48 -9.18
C ASN A 65 -0.08 -2.51 -9.12
N THR A 66 0.18 -3.77 -9.51
CA THR A 66 -0.81 -4.85 -9.46
C THR A 66 -0.28 -6.14 -8.85
N THR A 67 -1.18 -6.93 -8.28
CA THR A 67 -0.96 -8.32 -7.87
C THR A 67 -1.89 -9.24 -8.67
N VAL A 68 -1.50 -10.50 -8.80
CA VAL A 68 -2.33 -11.53 -9.43
C VAL A 68 -2.82 -12.48 -8.35
N ASP A 69 -4.12 -12.70 -8.25
CA ASP A 69 -4.68 -13.64 -7.29
C ASP A 69 -4.50 -15.11 -7.72
N ALA A 70 -4.85 -16.06 -6.84
CA ALA A 70 -4.72 -17.49 -7.11
C ALA A 70 -5.51 -17.99 -8.34
N ASN A 71 -6.50 -17.22 -8.81
CA ASN A 71 -7.31 -17.53 -9.99
C ASN A 71 -6.83 -16.79 -11.26
N GLY A 72 -5.74 -16.01 -11.17
CA GLY A 72 -5.19 -15.27 -12.30
C GLY A 72 -5.80 -13.88 -12.53
N PHE A 73 -6.63 -13.37 -11.62
CA PHE A 73 -7.19 -12.01 -11.76
C PHE A 73 -6.18 -10.95 -11.30
N ILE A 74 -6.01 -9.92 -12.13
CA ILE A 74 -5.18 -8.75 -11.82
C ILE A 74 -5.95 -7.85 -10.85
N LYS A 75 -5.32 -7.50 -9.72
CA LYS A 75 -5.86 -6.62 -8.67
C LYS A 75 -4.89 -5.48 -8.40
N LYS A 76 -5.38 -4.34 -7.93
CA LYS A 76 -4.51 -3.28 -7.41
C LYS A 76 -3.65 -3.86 -6.29
N ALA A 77 -2.34 -3.57 -6.31
CA ALA A 77 -1.44 -4.08 -5.29
C ALA A 77 -1.83 -3.51 -3.92
N SER A 78 -2.15 -4.39 -2.96
CA SER A 78 -2.47 -4.02 -1.58
C SER A 78 -1.18 -3.64 -0.84
N PRO A 79 -1.11 -2.47 -0.17
CA PRO A 79 -0.03 -2.19 0.77
C PRO A 79 -0.05 -3.18 1.93
N ILE A 80 1.04 -3.91 2.13
CA ILE A 80 1.14 -4.91 3.20
C ILE A 80 2.44 -4.68 3.97
N VAL A 81 2.33 -4.60 5.29
CA VAL A 81 3.45 -4.54 6.23
C VAL A 81 3.52 -5.90 6.93
N GLN A 82 4.65 -6.59 6.82
CA GLN A 82 4.89 -7.84 7.54
C GLN A 82 5.65 -7.53 8.83
N LEU A 83 4.91 -7.41 9.94
CA LEU A 83 5.47 -7.06 11.25
C LEU A 83 6.06 -8.30 11.94
N LYS A 84 7.30 -8.18 12.46
CA LYS A 84 8.02 -9.26 13.15
C LYS A 84 8.13 -9.02 14.66
N GLY A 85 8.44 -10.09 15.39
CA GLY A 85 8.47 -10.09 16.85
C GLY A 85 9.52 -9.18 17.49
N ASP A 86 10.58 -8.85 16.76
CA ASP A 86 11.62 -7.90 17.18
C ASP A 86 11.27 -6.43 16.88
N GLY A 87 10.09 -6.17 16.30
CA GLY A 87 9.65 -4.85 15.88
C GLY A 87 10.13 -4.43 14.49
N SER A 88 10.94 -5.25 13.81
CA SER A 88 11.28 -5.01 12.41
C SER A 88 10.11 -5.38 11.49
N CYS A 89 10.16 -4.92 10.23
CA CYS A 89 9.16 -5.26 9.24
C CYS A 89 9.75 -5.54 7.85
N HIS A 90 8.95 -6.19 7.01
CA HIS A 90 9.15 -6.19 5.57
C HIS A 90 8.01 -5.41 4.92
N LEU A 91 8.35 -4.53 3.99
CA LEU A 91 7.41 -3.69 3.25
C LEU A 91 7.37 -4.15 1.80
N ASN A 92 6.18 -4.29 1.24
CA ASN A 92 6.03 -4.39 -0.21
C ASN A 92 6.05 -3.00 -0.85
N ASP A 93 6.03 -2.94 -2.18
CA ASP A 93 6.05 -1.66 -2.91
C ASP A 93 4.90 -0.73 -2.48
N GLY A 94 3.79 -1.32 -2.06
CA GLY A 94 2.61 -0.55 -1.67
C GLY A 94 2.70 0.10 -0.29
N SER A 95 3.55 -0.41 0.61
CA SER A 95 3.65 -0.01 2.02
C SER A 95 4.95 0.72 2.37
N GLN A 96 5.71 1.16 1.37
CA GLN A 96 6.94 1.94 1.58
C GLN A 96 6.68 3.22 2.38
N GLY A 97 7.65 3.62 3.21
CA GLY A 97 7.53 4.80 4.09
C GLY A 97 6.80 4.53 5.42
N VAL A 98 6.28 3.33 5.63
CA VAL A 98 5.84 2.87 6.96
C VAL A 98 7.06 2.45 7.78
N THR A 99 7.09 2.82 9.05
CA THR A 99 8.11 2.39 10.02
C THR A 99 7.46 1.59 11.15
N THR A 100 8.22 0.65 11.72
CA THR A 100 7.75 -0.20 12.83
C THR A 100 8.72 -0.21 13.99
N GLU A 101 8.19 -0.29 15.20
CA GLU A 101 8.98 -0.47 16.41
C GLU A 101 8.26 -1.38 17.42
N ARG A 102 9.06 -2.09 18.22
CA ARG A 102 8.58 -2.85 19.39
C ARG A 102 8.68 -1.96 20.62
N LEU A 103 7.54 -1.66 21.22
CA LEU A 103 7.45 -0.80 22.42
C LEU A 103 7.68 -1.61 23.70
N SER A 104 7.09 -2.81 23.77
CA SER A 104 7.25 -3.77 24.87
C SER A 104 6.92 -5.17 24.38
N GLU A 105 6.98 -6.17 25.25
CA GLU A 105 6.54 -7.53 24.91
C GLU A 105 5.10 -7.52 24.40
N GLY A 106 4.93 -8.05 23.19
CA GLY A 106 3.65 -8.13 22.50
C GLY A 106 3.01 -6.79 22.16
N VAL A 107 3.75 -5.67 22.15
CA VAL A 107 3.22 -4.35 21.78
C VAL A 107 4.12 -3.67 20.75
N TYR A 108 3.52 -3.30 19.63
CA TYR A 108 4.20 -2.71 18.48
C TYR A 108 3.49 -1.45 18.01
N ARG A 109 4.24 -0.55 17.40
CA ARG A 109 3.72 0.65 16.72
C ARG A 109 4.11 0.64 15.26
N LEU A 110 3.14 0.94 14.40
CA LEU A 110 3.34 1.34 13.01
C LEU A 110 3.14 2.86 12.94
N SER A 111 4.07 3.54 12.28
CA SER A 111 4.10 5.00 12.12
C SER A 111 4.69 5.38 10.75
N GLY A 112 5.03 6.65 10.55
CA GLY A 112 5.57 7.16 9.28
C GLY A 112 4.45 7.66 8.38
N LEU A 113 4.32 7.09 7.18
CA LEU A 113 3.27 7.46 6.21
C LEU A 113 1.97 6.65 6.36
N VAL A 114 1.83 5.82 7.39
CA VAL A 114 0.61 5.04 7.62
C VAL A 114 -0.58 5.94 8.03
N MET A 115 -1.78 5.61 7.53
CA MET A 115 -3.02 6.35 7.78
C MET A 115 -4.12 5.44 8.34
N GLY A 116 -3.74 4.38 9.05
CA GLY A 116 -4.64 3.32 9.51
C GLY A 116 -4.72 2.13 8.53
N PHE A 117 -5.74 1.31 8.71
CA PHE A 117 -5.99 0.14 7.86
C PHE A 117 -6.56 0.52 6.49
N TYR A 118 -6.35 -0.35 5.52
CA TYR A 118 -6.86 -0.15 4.16
C TYR A 118 -8.40 -0.23 4.14
N SER A 119 -9.08 0.84 3.73
CA SER A 119 -10.52 1.02 3.99
C SER A 119 -11.47 0.38 2.98
N ASP A 120 -11.08 -0.71 2.28
CA ASP A 120 -11.96 -1.39 1.31
C ASP A 120 -12.86 -2.47 1.94
N GLY A 121 -12.70 -2.72 3.24
CA GLY A 121 -13.53 -3.65 4.01
C GLY A 121 -13.28 -5.13 3.70
N ALA A 122 -12.20 -5.49 2.99
CA ALA A 122 -11.92 -6.90 2.68
C ALA A 122 -11.23 -7.63 3.84
N TRP A 123 -10.08 -7.14 4.29
CA TRP A 123 -9.34 -7.67 5.44
C TRP A 123 -8.25 -6.68 5.86
N ASP A 124 -7.97 -6.65 7.17
CA ASP A 124 -7.00 -5.72 7.76
C ASP A 124 -5.76 -6.44 8.34
N ILE A 125 -5.96 -7.62 8.95
CA ILE A 125 -4.90 -8.35 9.66
C ILE A 125 -4.95 -9.84 9.31
N SER A 126 -3.79 -10.42 8.99
CA SER A 126 -3.60 -11.88 8.91
C SER A 126 -2.52 -12.32 9.91
N VAL A 127 -2.86 -13.31 10.73
CA VAL A 127 -2.01 -13.85 11.79
C VAL A 127 -1.26 -15.09 11.32
N PRO A 128 -0.04 -15.36 11.84
CA PRO A 128 0.71 -16.53 11.45
C PRO A 128 0.01 -17.81 11.91
N LYS A 129 0.02 -18.85 11.10
CA LYS A 129 -0.57 -20.17 11.43
C LYS A 129 0.48 -21.26 11.43
N ASP A 130 0.27 -22.30 12.23
CA ASP A 130 1.06 -23.53 12.21
C ASP A 130 0.52 -24.55 11.17
N ASP A 131 1.13 -25.73 11.13
CA ASP A 131 0.78 -26.81 10.19
C ASP A 131 -0.64 -27.36 10.39
N ASN A 132 -1.29 -27.04 11.52
CA ASN A 132 -2.66 -27.44 11.86
C ASN A 132 -3.69 -26.32 11.64
N ASP A 133 -3.30 -25.24 10.94
CA ASP A 133 -4.10 -24.02 10.75
C ASP A 133 -4.44 -23.29 12.08
N LEU A 134 -3.64 -23.54 13.13
CA LEU A 134 -3.77 -22.91 14.45
C LEU A 134 -2.79 -21.74 14.58
N SER A 135 -3.31 -20.58 15.01
CA SER A 135 -2.48 -19.40 15.29
C SER A 135 -1.87 -19.50 16.69
N PRO A 136 -0.55 -19.31 16.86
CA PRO A 136 0.06 -19.31 18.18
C PRO A 136 -0.23 -18.02 18.98
N ILE A 137 -0.83 -17.01 18.35
CA ILE A 137 -1.13 -15.71 18.94
C ILE A 137 -2.54 -15.20 18.62
N TRP A 138 -3.10 -14.39 19.51
CA TRP A 138 -4.19 -13.45 19.25
C TRP A 138 -3.60 -12.09 18.85
N VAL A 139 -4.36 -11.31 18.09
CA VAL A 139 -3.99 -9.93 17.72
C VAL A 139 -5.14 -9.00 18.01
N ASP A 140 -4.84 -7.89 18.66
CA ASP A 140 -5.70 -6.72 18.84
C ASP A 140 -5.00 -5.49 18.24
N SER A 141 -5.76 -4.49 17.82
CA SER A 141 -5.19 -3.28 17.20
C SER A 141 -6.04 -2.04 17.44
N VAL A 142 -5.37 -0.89 17.55
CA VAL A 142 -6.00 0.42 17.66
C VAL A 142 -5.34 1.37 16.66
N VAL A 143 -6.15 2.08 15.88
CA VAL A 143 -5.70 3.19 15.04
C VAL A 143 -5.78 4.47 15.85
N GLU A 144 -4.67 5.18 15.99
CA GLU A 144 -4.60 6.47 16.68
C GLU A 144 -5.12 7.60 15.78
N ALA A 145 -5.45 8.75 16.37
CA ALA A 145 -5.95 9.90 15.61
C ALA A 145 -4.97 10.43 14.54
N THR A 146 -3.67 10.12 14.68
CA THR A 146 -2.63 10.46 13.70
C THR A 146 -2.62 9.52 12.48
N GLY A 147 -3.29 8.37 12.55
CA GLY A 147 -3.20 7.29 11.57
C GLY A 147 -2.21 6.18 11.94
N ASP A 148 -1.41 6.37 13.00
CA ASP A 148 -0.54 5.33 13.56
C ASP A 148 -1.36 4.13 14.03
N ILE A 149 -0.77 2.95 13.99
CA ILE A 149 -1.45 1.71 14.41
C ILE A 149 -0.67 1.09 15.56
N ILE A 150 -1.33 0.88 16.69
CA ILE A 150 -0.82 0.06 17.79
C ILE A 150 -1.32 -1.36 17.60
N VAL A 151 -0.39 -2.31 17.52
CA VAL A 151 -0.68 -3.75 17.41
C VAL A 151 -0.28 -4.43 18.70
N LYS A 152 -1.18 -5.23 19.26
CA LYS A 152 -0.95 -6.01 20.48
C LYS A 152 -1.13 -7.49 20.19
N THR A 153 -0.22 -8.30 20.68
CA THR A 153 -0.21 -9.75 20.49
C THR A 153 -0.27 -10.47 21.82
N TYR A 154 -1.04 -11.56 21.87
CA TYR A 154 -1.25 -12.34 23.09
C TYR A 154 -1.07 -13.82 22.80
N HIS A 155 -0.58 -14.57 23.78
CA HIS A 155 -0.41 -16.00 23.66
C HIS A 155 -1.77 -16.68 23.46
N ARG A 156 -1.82 -17.62 22.51
CA ARG A 156 -3.04 -18.36 22.20
C ARG A 156 -2.83 -19.85 22.44
N THR A 157 -3.66 -20.43 23.29
CA THR A 157 -3.65 -21.89 23.56
C THR A 157 -4.89 -22.57 23.00
N TYR A 158 -4.80 -23.88 22.82
CA TYR A 158 -5.88 -24.73 22.32
C TYR A 158 -6.09 -25.92 23.24
N PRO A 159 -6.86 -25.78 24.35
CA PRO A 159 -7.05 -26.83 25.34
C PRO A 159 -7.62 -28.15 24.76
N ASP A 160 -8.49 -28.02 23.76
CA ASP A 160 -9.17 -29.15 23.12
C ASP A 160 -8.33 -29.83 22.02
N ALA A 161 -7.20 -29.25 21.63
CA ALA A 161 -6.29 -29.85 20.66
C ALA A 161 -5.50 -31.02 21.28
N PRO A 162 -4.95 -31.94 20.47
CA PRO A 162 -3.95 -32.91 20.93
C PRO A 162 -2.77 -32.22 21.62
N VAL A 163 -2.15 -32.87 22.62
CA VAL A 163 -1.12 -32.27 23.49
C VAL A 163 -0.01 -31.56 22.70
N PHE A 164 0.42 -32.12 21.57
CA PHE A 164 1.48 -31.54 20.72
C PHE A 164 1.06 -30.25 19.97
N ALA A 165 -0.25 -29.99 19.83
CA ALA A 165 -0.82 -28.87 19.06
C ALA A 165 -1.52 -27.83 19.96
N ARG A 166 -1.43 -27.96 21.30
CA ARG A 166 -2.09 -27.03 22.23
C ARG A 166 -1.44 -25.65 22.28
N ASN A 167 -0.23 -25.53 21.75
CA ASN A 167 0.62 -24.35 21.89
C ASN A 167 0.83 -23.95 23.36
N ASN A 168 1.04 -24.92 24.25
CA ASN A 168 1.37 -24.61 25.65
C ASN A 168 2.83 -24.17 25.75
N LEU A 169 3.06 -22.94 26.21
CA LEU A 169 4.39 -22.41 26.47
C LEU A 169 4.62 -22.22 27.97
N ASP A 170 5.77 -22.69 28.47
CA ASP A 170 6.13 -22.54 29.88
C ASP A 170 6.18 -21.05 30.27
N GLY A 171 5.47 -20.69 31.33
CA GLY A 171 5.41 -19.31 31.83
C GLY A 171 4.34 -18.42 31.20
N TYR A 172 3.60 -18.90 30.20
CA TYR A 172 2.51 -18.15 29.56
C TYR A 172 1.17 -18.85 29.68
N LYS A 173 0.11 -18.07 29.85
CA LYS A 173 -1.29 -18.49 29.78
C LYS A 173 -1.95 -17.89 28.55
N ASP A 174 -3.08 -18.45 28.15
CA ASP A 174 -3.91 -17.85 27.11
C ASP A 174 -4.24 -16.40 27.45
N GLY A 175 -4.02 -15.49 26.51
CA GLY A 175 -4.25 -14.06 26.68
C GLY A 175 -3.11 -13.28 27.34
N ASP A 176 -2.02 -13.93 27.78
CA ASP A 176 -0.84 -13.19 28.27
C ASP A 176 -0.13 -12.48 27.11
N PRO A 177 0.38 -11.24 27.28
CA PRO A 177 1.16 -10.56 26.26
C PRO A 177 2.37 -11.40 25.84
N ILE A 178 2.59 -11.55 24.53
CA ILE A 178 3.76 -12.27 24.00
C ILE A 178 4.14 -11.70 22.65
N ASP A 179 5.43 -11.70 22.33
CA ASP A 179 5.89 -11.29 21.00
C ASP A 179 5.47 -12.27 19.89
N ILE A 180 5.43 -11.76 18.67
CA ILE A 180 5.24 -12.58 17.46
C ILE A 180 6.37 -13.63 17.38
N PRO A 181 6.06 -14.92 17.20
CA PRO A 181 7.08 -15.97 17.18
C PRO A 181 8.17 -15.76 16.13
N VAL A 182 9.41 -16.09 16.49
CA VAL A 182 10.58 -15.98 15.59
C VAL A 182 10.34 -16.74 14.29
N GLY A 183 10.71 -16.13 13.16
CA GLY A 183 10.51 -16.70 11.82
C GLY A 183 9.08 -16.58 11.29
N ARG A 184 8.18 -15.95 12.05
CA ARG A 184 6.81 -15.63 11.63
C ARG A 184 6.58 -14.11 11.66
N TRP A 185 5.45 -13.68 11.09
CA TRP A 185 5.04 -12.28 11.04
C TRP A 185 3.52 -12.15 11.10
N VAL A 186 3.04 -10.95 11.39
CA VAL A 186 1.65 -10.53 11.21
C VAL A 186 1.59 -9.68 9.95
N ASP A 187 0.75 -10.04 8.98
CA ASP A 187 0.51 -9.21 7.80
C ASP A 187 -0.55 -8.16 8.14
N LEU A 188 -0.21 -6.89 7.97
CA LEU A 188 -1.06 -5.73 8.20
C LEU A 188 -1.31 -5.03 6.88
N ARG A 189 -2.58 -4.94 6.48
CA ARG A 189 -2.98 -4.25 5.25
C ARG A 189 -3.32 -2.80 5.56
N VAL A 190 -2.46 -1.89 5.12
CA VAL A 190 -2.48 -0.51 5.58
C VAL A 190 -2.89 0.47 4.48
N GLN A 191 -3.46 1.59 4.88
CA GLN A 191 -3.50 2.78 4.03
C GLN A 191 -2.20 3.55 4.24
N VAL A 192 -1.53 3.91 3.15
CA VAL A 192 -0.33 4.74 3.19
C VAL A 192 -0.63 6.04 2.48
N TYR A 193 -0.22 7.15 3.09
CA TYR A 193 -0.25 8.45 2.43
C TYR A 193 0.67 8.40 1.23
N ARG A 194 0.09 8.63 0.07
CA ARG A 194 0.83 8.83 -1.16
C ARG A 194 0.41 10.18 -1.69
N ASP A 195 1.37 10.99 -2.14
CA ASP A 195 1.15 12.29 -2.79
C ASP A 195 0.39 12.16 -4.14
N ASP A 196 -0.44 11.14 -4.32
CA ASP A 196 -1.22 10.84 -5.54
C ASP A 196 -2.68 11.26 -5.38
N ILE A 197 -3.01 12.11 -4.38
CA ILE A 197 -4.25 12.86 -4.44
C ILE A 197 -4.14 13.73 -5.70
N GLU A 198 -4.90 13.37 -6.73
CA GLU A 198 -5.25 14.30 -7.81
C GLU A 198 -5.66 15.60 -7.14
N GLU A 199 -4.91 16.68 -7.38
CA GLU A 199 -5.50 18.00 -7.22
C GLU A 199 -6.73 18.00 -8.11
N LEU A 200 -7.92 17.85 -7.51
CA LEU A 200 -9.15 18.22 -8.19
C LEU A 200 -8.91 19.65 -8.68
N PRO A 201 -9.09 19.93 -9.97
CA PRO A 201 -8.81 21.25 -10.51
C PRO A 201 -9.57 22.29 -9.67
N VAL A 202 -8.81 23.18 -9.04
CA VAL A 202 -9.33 24.32 -8.27
C VAL A 202 -9.83 25.38 -9.24
N ASP A 203 -10.93 25.11 -9.94
CA ASP A 203 -11.73 26.07 -10.71
C ASP A 203 -13.14 25.44 -10.82
N GLU A 204 -14.19 25.89 -10.12
CA GLU A 204 -14.84 27.20 -10.27
C GLU A 204 -15.30 27.76 -8.90
N ILE A 205 -14.58 28.75 -8.36
CA ILE A 205 -15.25 29.81 -7.59
C ILE A 205 -15.67 30.83 -8.64
N ILE A 206 -16.93 30.76 -9.07
CA ILE A 206 -17.54 31.84 -9.85
C ILE A 206 -17.65 33.03 -8.90
N ASP A 207 -16.72 33.97 -9.01
CA ASP A 207 -16.87 35.30 -8.42
C ASP A 207 -17.93 36.04 -9.25
N VAL A 208 -19.20 35.89 -8.85
CA VAL A 208 -20.28 36.72 -9.36
C VAL A 208 -20.29 38.00 -8.54
N THR A 209 -19.47 38.96 -8.94
CA THR A 209 -19.68 40.36 -8.58
C THR A 209 -20.39 41.06 -9.73
N GLU A 210 -21.68 41.37 -9.52
CA GLU A 210 -22.35 42.51 -10.14
C GLU A 210 -22.20 43.76 -9.25
#